data_AF-A0A380IGF9-F1
#
_entry.id   AF-A0A380IGF9-F1
#
_cell.length_a   1.000
_cell.length_b   1.000
_cell.length_c   1.000
_cell.angle_alpha   90.00
_cell.angle_beta   90.00
_cell.angle_gamma   90.00
#
_symmetry.space_group_name_H-M   'P 1'
#
loop_
_entity.id
_entity.type
_entity.pdbx_description
1 polymer ?
#
loop_
_entity_poly.entity_id
_entity_poly.type
_entity_poly.pdbx_seq_one_letter_code
_entity_poly.pdbx_strand_id
1 'polypeptide(L)'
;MIYKESMTSDFFLAWFQNQLLPALNKPHIVIMDNASFHPKNQLDQLCLAEGHYFLPLPPYSPELNPIEKAWANLKRAITELLKTCKTVNESLLYYFKNQ
;
A
#
# COMPACT_ATOMS: atom_id res chain seq x y z
N MET A 1 3.17 2.60 -11.83
CA MET A 1 4.63 2.64 -11.59
C MET A 1 5.06 1.23 -11.21
N ILE A 2 6.08 0.66 -11.86
CA ILE A 2 6.65 -0.65 -11.47
C ILE A 2 7.97 -0.36 -10.76
N TYR A 3 8.06 -0.73 -9.48
CA TYR A 3 9.29 -0.61 -8.72
C TYR A 3 10.20 -1.81 -9.03
N LYS A 4 11.42 -1.54 -9.50
CA LYS A 4 12.40 -2.57 -9.89
C LYS A 4 13.49 -2.81 -8.84
N GLU A 5 13.64 -1.88 -7.90
CA GLU A 5 14.64 -1.93 -6.85
C GLU A 5 14.02 -2.28 -5.51
N SER A 6 14.87 -2.59 -4.52
CA SER A 6 14.43 -2.83 -3.14
C SER A 6 13.84 -1.56 -2.52
N MET A 7 12.80 -1.75 -1.72
CA MET A 7 12.20 -0.66 -0.95
C MET A 7 13.15 -0.23 0.18
N THR A 8 13.55 1.04 0.18
CA THR A 8 14.35 1.67 1.26
C THR A 8 13.49 2.64 2.05
N SER A 9 13.94 3.01 3.26
CA SER A 9 13.22 3.99 4.09
C SER A 9 13.07 5.33 3.40
N ASP A 10 14.13 5.82 2.74
CA ASP A 10 14.11 7.12 2.05
C ASP A 10 13.16 7.11 0.86
N PHE A 11 13.18 6.02 0.08
CA PHE A 11 12.28 5.87 -1.06
C PHE A 11 10.82 5.78 -0.62
N PHE A 12 10.56 4.98 0.42
CA PHE A 12 9.23 4.87 0.99
C PHE A 12 8.73 6.21 1.52
N LEU A 13 9.56 6.94 2.26
CA LEU A 13 9.21 8.25 2.81
C LEU A 13 8.89 9.26 1.71
N ALA A 14 9.71 9.29 0.65
CA ALA A 14 9.47 10.15 -0.51
C ALA A 14 8.15 9.81 -1.21
N TRP A 15 7.83 8.52 -1.38
CA TRP A 15 6.54 8.10 -1.91
C TRP A 15 5.38 8.51 -0.99
N PHE A 16 5.53 8.29 0.32
CA PHE A 16 4.50 8.61 1.31
C PHE A 16 4.14 10.10 1.26
N GLN A 17 5.15 10.97 1.26
CA GLN A 17 4.99 12.42 1.21
C GLN A 17 4.44 12.93 -0.13
N ASN A 18 4.99 12.43 -1.25
CA ASN A 18 4.72 13.02 -2.56
C ASN A 18 3.56 12.36 -3.30
N GLN A 19 3.09 11.19 -2.86
CA GLN A 19 2.06 10.42 -3.54
C GLN A 19 0.88 10.09 -2.61
N LEU A 20 1.14 9.51 -1.44
CA LEU A 20 0.06 9.07 -0.55
C LEU A 20 -0.65 10.26 0.10
N LEU A 21 0.07 11.13 0.81
CA LEU A 21 -0.54 12.25 1.54
C LEU A 21 -1.37 13.17 0.63
N PRO A 22 -0.89 13.59 -0.56
CA PRO A 22 -1.68 14.46 -1.44
C PRO A 22 -2.95 13.80 -2.01
N ALA A 23 -3.04 12.47 -1.98
CA ALA A 23 -4.21 11.73 -2.44
C ALA A 23 -5.32 11.62 -1.38
N LEU A 24 -5.04 12.00 -0.13
CA LEU A 24 -5.99 11.97 0.99
C LEU A 24 -6.73 13.32 1.06
N ASN A 25 -8.07 13.29 0.99
CA ASN A 25 -8.89 14.51 0.86
C ASN A 25 -9.69 14.89 2.12
N LYS A 26 -9.55 14.10 3.18
CA LYS A 26 -10.20 14.28 4.47
C LYS A 26 -9.34 13.62 5.55
N PRO A 27 -9.64 13.83 6.84
CA PRO A 27 -8.94 13.10 7.90
C PRO A 27 -9.05 11.58 7.70
N HIS A 28 -7.90 10.91 7.62
CA HIS A 28 -7.77 9.46 7.48
C HIS A 28 -6.91 8.89 8.60
N ILE A 29 -7.10 7.59 8.88
CA ILE A 29 -6.17 6.79 9.69
C ILE A 29 -5.37 5.93 8.73
N VAL A 30 -4.06 6.14 8.69
CA VAL A 30 -3.10 5.36 7.90
C VAL A 30 -2.60 4.21 8.77
N ILE A 31 -3.06 3.00 8.46
CA ILE A 31 -2.69 1.76 9.17
C ILE A 31 -1.52 1.13 8.43
N MET A 32 -0.46 0.73 9.16
CA MET A 32 0.73 0.15 8.53
C MET A 32 1.38 -0.93 9.39
N ASP A 33 1.97 -1.92 8.74
CA ASP A 33 2.73 -2.98 9.41
C ASP A 33 4.11 -2.49 9.89
N ASN A 34 4.84 -3.38 10.56
CA ASN A 34 6.12 -3.06 11.21
C ASN A 34 7.35 -3.36 10.32
N ALA A 35 7.27 -3.12 9.00
CA ALA A 35 8.42 -3.29 8.13
C ALA A 35 9.60 -2.39 8.56
N SER A 36 10.83 -2.90 8.49
CA SER A 36 12.02 -2.19 8.99
C SER A 36 12.30 -0.88 8.27
N PHE A 37 11.83 -0.73 7.04
CA PHE A 37 11.95 0.48 6.24
C PHE A 37 10.81 1.48 6.46
N HIS A 38 9.91 1.25 7.42
CA HIS A 38 8.90 2.24 7.82
C HIS A 38 9.42 3.11 8.97
N PRO A 39 9.86 4.36 8.73
CA PRO A 39 10.31 5.26 9.79
C PRO A 39 9.12 5.83 10.56
N LYS A 40 8.50 5.00 11.41
CA LYS A 40 7.20 5.27 12.07
C LYS A 40 7.07 6.66 12.69
N ASN A 41 8.11 7.13 13.39
CA ASN A 41 8.07 8.44 14.04
C ASN A 41 7.95 9.59 13.02
N GLN A 42 8.65 9.49 11.89
CA GLN A 42 8.57 10.49 10.82
C GLN A 42 7.20 10.41 10.12
N LEU A 43 6.70 9.19 9.89
CA LEU A 43 5.39 8.98 9.27
C LEU A 43 4.25 9.54 10.13
N ASP A 44 4.30 9.34 11.44
CA ASP A 44 3.34 9.88 12.39
C ASP A 44 3.33 11.42 12.38
N GLN A 45 4.53 12.03 12.43
CA GLN A 45 4.67 13.49 12.34
C GLN A 45 4.09 14.06 11.04
N LEU A 46 4.35 13.40 9.90
CA LEU A 46 3.82 13.82 8.60
C LEU A 46 2.30 13.68 8.51
N CYS A 47 1.76 12.56 9.01
CA CYS A 47 0.32 12.38 9.09
C CYS A 47 -0.33 13.50 9.93
N LEU A 48 0.18 13.75 11.13
CA LEU A 48 -0.39 14.76 12.03
C LEU A 48 -0.30 16.18 11.43
N ALA A 49 0.79 16.50 10.74
CA ALA A 49 0.95 17.77 10.05
C ALA A 49 -0.11 18.01 8.96
N GLU A 50 -0.55 16.95 8.27
CA GLU A 50 -1.58 17.00 7.23
C GLU A 50 -3.00 16.69 7.76
N GLY A 51 -3.19 16.62 9.08
CA GLY A 51 -4.51 16.34 9.68
C GLY A 51 -4.98 14.88 9.55
N HIS A 52 -4.03 13.95 9.48
CA HIS A 52 -4.24 12.50 9.46
C HIS A 52 -3.64 11.84 10.71
N TYR A 53 -3.97 10.58 10.92
CA TYR A 53 -3.45 9.79 12.03
C TYR A 53 -2.67 8.59 11.52
N PHE A 54 -1.58 8.25 12.18
CA PHE A 54 -0.80 7.05 11.88
C PHE A 54 -1.05 5.97 12.94
N LEU A 55 -1.32 4.74 12.50
CA LEU A 55 -1.57 3.60 13.39
C LEU A 55 -0.68 2.42 12.99
N PRO A 56 0.48 2.23 13.65
CA PRO A 56 1.30 1.06 13.42
C PRO A 56 0.65 -0.18 14.04
N LEU A 57 0.65 -1.30 13.30
CA LEU A 57 0.17 -2.58 13.80
C LEU A 57 1.19 -3.25 14.74
N PRO A 58 0.72 -4.10 15.68
CA PRO A 58 1.59 -4.95 16.47
C PRO A 58 2.46 -5.88 15.58
N PRO A 59 3.67 -6.24 16.04
CA PRO A 59 4.50 -7.21 15.34
C PRO A 59 3.78 -8.55 15.13
N TYR A 60 3.96 -9.15 13.95
CA TYR A 60 3.42 -10.47 13.59
C TYR A 60 1.89 -10.60 13.67
N SER A 61 1.16 -9.50 13.43
CA SER A 61 -0.32 -9.48 13.39
C SER A 61 -0.89 -9.27 11.97
N PRO A 62 -0.62 -10.17 11.00
CA PRO A 62 -1.16 -10.03 9.64
C PRO A 62 -2.69 -10.10 9.60
N GLU A 63 -3.34 -10.76 10.56
CA GLU A 63 -4.79 -10.81 10.70
C GLU A 63 -5.44 -9.44 10.94
N LEU A 64 -4.67 -8.49 11.47
CA LEU A 64 -5.10 -7.11 11.70
C LEU A 64 -4.86 -6.20 10.49
N ASN A 65 -4.25 -6.70 9.41
CA ASN A 65 -3.97 -5.94 8.20
C ASN A 65 -4.96 -6.30 7.08
N PRO A 66 -6.01 -5.48 6.83
CA PRO A 66 -7.05 -5.82 5.87
C PRO A 66 -6.54 -6.00 4.43
N ILE A 67 -5.38 -5.41 4.11
CA ILE A 67 -4.77 -5.52 2.78
C ILE A 67 -4.36 -6.96 2.46
N GLU A 68 -4.10 -7.80 3.46
CA GLU A 68 -3.73 -9.21 3.24
C GLU A 68 -4.85 -9.99 2.55
N LYS A 69 -6.10 -9.78 2.99
CA LYS A 69 -7.28 -10.38 2.37
C LYS A 69 -7.52 -9.79 0.98
N ALA A 70 -7.31 -8.49 0.80
CA ALA A 70 -7.40 -7.85 -0.51
C ALA A 70 -6.37 -8.43 -1.49
N TRP A 71 -5.13 -8.64 -1.06
CA TRP A 71 -4.08 -9.28 -1.85
C TRP A 71 -4.40 -10.74 -2.19
N ALA A 72 -4.96 -11.52 -1.26
CA ALA A 72 -5.38 -12.88 -1.55
C ALA A 72 -6.45 -12.92 -2.66
N ASN A 73 -7.44 -12.04 -2.59
CA ASN A 73 -8.49 -11.92 -3.60
C ASN A 73 -7.92 -11.45 -4.96
N LEU A 74 -7.05 -10.44 -4.95
CA LEU A 74 -6.41 -9.92 -6.14
C LEU A 74 -5.56 -11.00 -6.81
N LYS A 75 -4.67 -11.68 -6.08
CA LYS A 75 -3.85 -12.77 -6.62
C LYS A 75 -4.70 -13.84 -7.29
N ARG A 76 -5.78 -14.29 -6.65
CA ARG A 76 -6.70 -15.27 -7.23
C ARG A 76 -7.29 -14.77 -8.55
N ALA A 77 -7.79 -13.53 -8.59
CA ALA A 77 -8.38 -12.96 -9.79
C ALA A 77 -7.35 -12.80 -10.93
N ILE A 78 -6.15 -12.31 -10.63
CA ILE A 78 -5.08 -12.14 -11.61
C ILE A 78 -4.62 -13.49 -12.17
N THR A 79 -4.49 -14.53 -11.34
CA THR A 79 -4.16 -15.89 -11.81
C THR A 79 -5.18 -16.43 -12.80
N GLU A 80 -6.48 -16.18 -12.58
CA GLU A 80 -7.52 -16.57 -13.53
C GLU A 80 -7.46 -15.74 -14.82
N LEU A 81 -7.27 -14.41 -14.71
CA LEU A 81 -7.14 -13.53 -15.87
C LEU A 81 -5.91 -13.82 -16.71
N LEU A 82 -4.80 -14.29 -16.13
CA LEU A 82 -3.60 -14.70 -16.87
C LEU A 82 -3.82 -15.91 -17.79
N LYS A 83 -4.95 -16.62 -17.67
CA LYS A 83 -5.34 -17.65 -18.65
C LYS A 83 -5.78 -17.04 -19.98
N THR A 84 -6.16 -15.77 -19.99
CA THR A 84 -6.67 -15.05 -21.18
C THR A 84 -5.82 -13.82 -21.55
N CYS A 85 -5.41 -13.03 -20.56
CA CYS A 85 -4.49 -11.89 -20.72
C CYS A 85 -3.04 -12.36 -20.85
N LYS A 86 -2.22 -11.62 -21.61
CA LYS A 86 -0.83 -12.02 -21.91
C LYS A 86 0.17 -11.60 -20.83
N THR A 87 -0.17 -10.59 -20.03
CA THR A 87 0.73 -10.04 -19.02
C THR A 87 0.02 -9.72 -17.71
N VAL A 88 0.78 -9.72 -16.60
CA VAL A 88 0.28 -9.32 -15.28
C VAL A 88 -0.28 -7.88 -15.31
N ASN A 89 0.37 -6.97 -16.03
CA ASN A 89 -0.10 -5.59 -16.15
C ASN A 89 -1.47 -5.48 -16.82
N GLU A 90 -1.67 -6.21 -17.93
CA GLU A 90 -2.98 -6.25 -18.60
C GLU A 90 -4.07 -6.78 -17.66
N SER A 91 -3.78 -7.88 -16.95
CA SER A 91 -4.70 -8.45 -15.96
C SER A 91 -5.03 -7.46 -14.84
N LEU A 92 -4.03 -6.74 -14.31
CA LEU A 92 -4.23 -5.74 -13.26
C LEU A 92 -5.08 -4.56 -13.76
N LEU A 93 -4.77 -4.03 -14.95
CA LEU A 93 -5.53 -2.94 -15.55
C LEU A 93 -6.98 -3.36 -15.82
N TYR A 94 -7.21 -4.58 -16.30
CA TYR A 94 -8.55 -5.11 -16.48
C TYR A 94 -9.27 -5.24 -15.14
N TYR A 95 -8.65 -5.86 -14.14
CA TYR A 95 -9.25 -6.06 -12.82
C TYR A 95 -9.70 -4.75 -12.18
N PHE A 96 -8.83 -3.74 -12.12
CA PHE A 96 -9.15 -2.46 -11.48
C PHE A 96 -10.13 -1.58 -12.28
N LYS A 97 -10.26 -1.77 -13.58
CA LYS A 97 -11.29 -1.08 -14.39
C LYS A 97 -12.68 -1.67 -14.24
N ASN A 98 -12.78 -2.93 -13.81
CA ASN A 98 -14.03 -3.68 -13.73
C ASN A 98 -14.43 -4.04 -12.29
N GLN A 99 -13.80 -3.38 -11.30
CA GLN A 99 -14.23 -3.32 -9.89
C GLN A 99 -15.13 -2.10 -9.70
#